data_AF-A0A933VS31-F1
#
_entry.id   AF-A0A933VS31-F1
#
_cell.length_a   1.000
_cell.length_b   1.000
_cell.length_c   1.000
_cell.angle_alpha   90.00
_cell.angle_beta   90.00
_cell.angle_gamma   90.00
#
_symmetry.space_group_name_H-M   'P 1'
#
loop_
_entity.id
_entity.type
_entity.pdbx_description
1 polymer ?
#
loop_
_entity_poly.entity_id
_entity_poly.type
_entity_poly.pdbx_seq_one_letter_code
_entity_poly.pdbx_strand_id
1 'polypeptide(L)'
;MRSALIAMLAAGTMAGSAAQAPQPVGGPIATVPVPPGDGPSRALGRPNRGLLLNGVQLPSEGEWYRTWDPILKRSPNRGWRRWGTTRLLSVLEQVAAERALDDPAAPPLLIGDLSRPHGGAFGKRYGGLGHASHQNGLDADVYYPRRDGLPLAAYKPSQVDRRAAQDLVDRFVAAGAQYVFVGTALGLRGPRRVVQVLAHHNDHLHVRLRPGAGA
;
A
#
# COMPACT_ATOMS: atom_id res chain seq x y z
N MET A 1 -12.52 -77.55 -32.47
CA MET A 1 -12.95 -76.48 -33.39
C MET A 1 -12.69 -75.14 -32.72
N ARG A 2 -12.21 -74.17 -33.50
CA ARG A 2 -11.54 -72.93 -33.12
C ARG A 2 -12.37 -72.02 -32.20
N SER A 3 -11.80 -71.59 -31.07
CA SER A 3 -12.30 -70.45 -30.29
C SER A 3 -11.44 -69.22 -30.58
N ALA A 4 -12.06 -68.18 -31.12
CA ALA A 4 -11.42 -66.91 -31.46
C ALA A 4 -11.40 -65.97 -30.24
N LEU A 5 -10.25 -65.32 -30.05
CA LEU A 5 -9.97 -64.32 -29.02
C LEU A 5 -10.53 -62.97 -29.49
N ILE A 6 -11.44 -62.36 -28.72
CA ILE A 6 -11.89 -60.98 -28.94
C ILE A 6 -11.07 -60.08 -28.01
N ALA A 7 -10.25 -59.21 -28.60
CA ALA A 7 -9.56 -58.14 -27.91
C ALA A 7 -10.49 -56.94 -27.74
N MET A 8 -10.73 -56.48 -26.51
CA MET A 8 -11.34 -55.18 -26.23
C MET A 8 -10.26 -54.15 -25.95
N LEU A 9 -10.13 -53.15 -26.82
CA LEU A 9 -9.42 -51.91 -26.56
C LEU A 9 -10.30 -51.02 -25.67
N ALA A 10 -9.82 -50.66 -24.48
CA ALA A 10 -10.40 -49.59 -23.67
C ALA A 10 -9.65 -48.28 -23.97
N ALA A 11 -10.32 -47.33 -24.62
CA ALA A 11 -9.82 -45.97 -24.82
C ALA A 11 -10.05 -45.16 -23.54
N GLY A 12 -8.98 -44.75 -22.87
CA GLY A 12 -9.04 -43.84 -21.72
C GLY A 12 -9.16 -42.38 -22.18
N THR A 13 -10.21 -41.69 -21.73
CA THR A 13 -10.32 -40.23 -21.86
C THR A 13 -9.76 -39.54 -20.62
N MET A 14 -8.62 -38.87 -20.75
CA MET A 14 -8.12 -37.92 -19.76
C MET A 14 -8.87 -36.59 -19.92
N ALA A 15 -9.75 -36.26 -18.98
CA ALA A 15 -10.34 -34.93 -18.90
C ALA A 15 -9.30 -33.95 -18.32
N GLY A 16 -8.84 -33.02 -19.16
CA GLY A 16 -7.96 -31.93 -18.74
C GLY A 16 -8.69 -30.96 -17.82
N SER A 17 -8.12 -30.71 -16.64
CA SER A 17 -8.60 -29.68 -15.73
C SER A 17 -8.25 -28.32 -16.31
N ALA A 18 -9.26 -27.54 -16.70
CA ALA A 18 -9.07 -26.17 -17.14
C ALA A 18 -8.66 -25.31 -15.93
N ALA A 19 -7.49 -24.67 -16.02
CA ALA A 19 -7.04 -23.71 -15.03
C ALA A 19 -8.03 -22.53 -14.99
N GLN A 20 -8.70 -22.36 -13.84
CA GLN A 20 -9.61 -21.24 -13.58
C GLN A 20 -8.81 -19.94 -13.56
N ALA A 21 -9.16 -18.98 -14.42
CA ALA A 21 -8.56 -17.64 -14.40
C ALA A 21 -8.87 -16.92 -13.06
N PRO A 22 -7.91 -16.16 -12.49
CA PRO A 22 -8.10 -15.47 -11.23
C PRO A 22 -9.23 -14.44 -11.35
N GLN A 23 -10.21 -14.55 -10.45
CA GLN A 23 -11.32 -13.61 -10.35
C GLN A 23 -10.83 -12.30 -9.71
N PRO A 24 -11.26 -11.11 -10.19
CA PRO A 24 -10.94 -9.87 -9.53
C PRO A 24 -11.64 -9.82 -8.17
N VAL A 25 -10.86 -9.76 -7.09
CA VAL A 25 -11.37 -9.69 -5.72
C VAL A 25 -11.83 -8.26 -5.43
N GLY A 26 -13.01 -7.90 -5.94
CA GLY A 26 -13.73 -6.67 -5.61
C GLY A 26 -14.70 -6.91 -4.45
N GLY A 27 -14.18 -7.20 -3.26
CA GLY A 27 -15.00 -7.31 -2.04
C GLY A 27 -15.26 -5.95 -1.39
N PRO A 28 -16.35 -5.79 -0.62
CA PRO A 28 -16.63 -4.54 0.09
C PRO A 28 -15.53 -4.23 1.11
N ILE A 29 -14.99 -3.01 1.00
CA ILE A 29 -13.96 -2.44 1.86
C ILE A 29 -14.39 -2.55 3.34
N ALA A 30 -13.59 -3.22 4.18
CA ALA A 30 -13.76 -3.15 5.62
C ALA A 30 -13.60 -1.68 6.07
N THR A 31 -14.67 -1.10 6.61
CA THR A 31 -14.69 0.30 7.02
C THR A 31 -13.97 0.47 8.34
N VAL A 32 -12.84 1.18 8.32
CA VAL A 32 -12.26 1.80 9.52
C VAL A 32 -13.36 2.58 10.23
N PRO A 33 -13.62 2.36 11.53
CA PRO A 33 -14.62 3.12 12.27
C PRO A 33 -14.31 4.62 12.18
N VAL A 34 -15.23 5.37 11.56
CA VAL A 34 -15.13 6.83 11.42
C VAL A 34 -15.52 7.45 12.77
N PRO A 35 -14.64 8.21 13.45
CA PRO A 35 -15.08 9.04 14.58
C PRO A 35 -16.16 10.02 14.09
N PRO A 36 -17.19 10.33 14.88
CA PRO A 36 -18.25 11.22 14.44
C PRO A 36 -17.69 12.64 14.24
N GLY A 37 -17.41 13.00 12.99
CA GLY A 37 -17.46 14.36 12.48
C GLY A 37 -18.72 14.53 11.63
N ASP A 38 -19.14 15.77 11.38
CA ASP A 38 -20.42 16.12 10.73
C ASP A 38 -20.51 15.75 9.23
N GLY A 39 -19.79 14.72 8.76
CA GLY A 39 -19.82 14.24 7.38
C GLY A 39 -18.58 13.41 7.00
N PRO A 40 -18.54 12.86 5.77
CA PRO A 40 -17.43 12.03 5.31
C PRO A 40 -16.11 12.80 5.24
N SER A 41 -14.99 12.11 5.41
CA SER A 41 -13.66 12.70 5.19
C SER A 41 -13.51 13.19 3.76
N ARG A 42 -12.94 14.38 3.54
CA ARG A 42 -12.75 14.97 2.22
C ARG A 42 -11.36 15.57 2.07
N ALA A 43 -10.75 15.24 0.94
CA ALA A 43 -9.54 15.89 0.46
C ALA A 43 -9.95 17.13 -0.35
N LEU A 44 -9.53 18.31 0.06
CA LEU A 44 -9.80 19.55 -0.67
C LEU A 44 -8.52 20.12 -1.29
N GLY A 45 -8.65 20.61 -2.51
CA GLY A 45 -7.55 21.26 -3.21
C GLY A 45 -6.43 20.30 -3.62
N ARG A 46 -5.25 20.86 -3.89
CA ARG A 46 -4.12 20.11 -4.45
C ARG A 46 -3.30 19.42 -3.35
N PRO A 47 -2.58 18.32 -3.66
CA PRO A 47 -1.72 17.65 -2.68
C PRO A 47 -0.67 18.55 -2.02
N ASN A 48 -0.27 19.66 -2.66
CA ASN A 48 0.72 20.63 -2.20
C ASN A 48 0.13 22.00 -1.78
N ARG A 49 -1.21 22.11 -1.78
CA ARG A 49 -1.95 23.31 -1.36
C ARG A 49 -3.39 22.89 -1.10
N GLY A 50 -3.56 22.10 -0.04
CA GLY A 50 -4.80 21.40 0.23
C GLY A 50 -5.15 21.40 1.70
N LEU A 51 -6.35 20.91 1.98
CA LEU A 51 -6.90 20.75 3.32
C LEU A 51 -7.51 19.35 3.44
N LEU A 52 -7.54 18.85 4.67
CA LEU A 52 -8.23 17.62 5.02
C LEU A 52 -9.42 17.99 5.92
N LEU A 53 -10.64 17.78 5.44
CA LEU A 53 -11.85 17.92 6.23
C LEU A 53 -12.28 16.56 6.77
N ASN A 54 -12.72 16.53 8.03
CA ASN A 54 -13.18 15.32 8.73
C ASN A 54 -12.20 14.15 8.56
N GLY A 55 -10.90 14.46 8.60
CA GLY A 55 -9.84 13.46 8.50
C GLY A 55 -9.92 12.46 9.64
N VAL A 56 -9.48 11.23 9.38
CA VAL A 56 -9.40 10.18 10.38
C VAL A 56 -7.94 9.95 10.72
N GLN A 57 -7.66 9.79 12.01
CA GLN A 57 -6.34 9.40 12.47
C GLN A 57 -6.17 7.89 12.34
N LEU A 58 -5.11 7.45 11.67
CA LEU A 58 -4.70 6.05 11.66
C LEU A 58 -4.27 5.64 13.09
N PRO A 59 -4.70 4.49 13.63
CA PRO A 59 -4.17 3.92 14.88
C PRO A 59 -2.65 3.72 14.85
N SER A 60 -1.96 3.77 16.00
CA SER A 60 -0.48 3.68 16.08
C SER A 60 0.08 2.37 15.52
N GLU A 61 -0.73 1.33 15.58
CA GLU A 61 -0.55 0.01 14.98
C GLU A 61 -1.93 -0.59 14.70
N GLY A 62 -1.97 -1.55 13.79
CA GLY A 62 -3.10 -2.43 13.54
C GLY A 62 -2.61 -3.86 13.40
N GLU A 63 -3.51 -4.78 13.08
CA GLU A 63 -3.18 -6.22 12.97
C GLU A 63 -2.04 -6.49 11.98
N TRP A 64 -2.05 -5.80 10.83
CA TRP A 64 -1.12 -6.04 9.72
C TRP A 64 -0.12 -4.90 9.46
N TYR A 65 -0.17 -3.83 10.26
CA TYR A 65 0.69 -2.66 10.06
C TYR A 65 1.18 -2.05 11.38
N ARG A 66 2.31 -1.37 11.32
CA ARG A 66 2.85 -0.51 12.38
C ARG A 66 3.16 0.86 11.77
N THR A 67 3.03 1.92 12.56
CA THR A 67 3.46 3.24 12.08
C THR A 67 4.94 3.52 12.39
N TRP A 68 5.63 4.24 11.52
CA TRP A 68 7.07 4.51 11.60
C TRP A 68 7.37 6.01 11.51
N ASP A 69 8.06 6.57 12.51
CA ASP A 69 8.46 7.97 12.51
C ASP A 69 9.72 8.17 11.65
N PRO A 70 9.64 8.85 10.50
CA PRO A 70 10.80 9.05 9.63
C PRO A 70 11.86 9.98 10.26
N ILE A 71 11.50 10.78 11.26
CA ILE A 71 12.40 11.76 11.89
C ILE A 71 13.06 11.17 13.12
N LEU A 72 12.27 10.53 13.99
CA LEU A 72 12.76 9.91 15.22
C LEU A 72 13.27 8.48 15.01
N LYS A 73 13.09 7.91 13.81
CA LYS A 73 13.52 6.57 13.41
C LYS A 73 13.04 5.49 14.38
N ARG A 74 11.75 5.55 14.75
CA ARG A 74 11.12 4.63 15.71
C ARG A 74 9.63 4.41 15.41
N SER A 75 9.07 3.34 15.95
CA SER A 75 7.63 3.12 16.03
C SER A 75 7.10 3.47 17.43
N PRO A 76 5.87 3.99 17.58
CA PRO A 76 4.99 4.44 16.50
C PRO A 76 5.40 5.82 15.93
N ASN A 77 4.83 6.19 14.77
CA ASN A 77 4.89 7.57 14.28
C ASN A 77 4.08 8.49 15.18
N ARG A 78 4.46 9.78 15.29
CA ARG A 78 3.73 10.77 16.08
C ARG A 78 2.31 10.96 15.54
N GLY A 79 1.34 10.96 16.44
CA GLY A 79 -0.10 10.98 16.11
C GLY A 79 -0.53 12.05 15.11
N TRP A 80 0.01 13.26 15.21
CA TRP A 80 -0.36 14.39 14.34
C TRP A 80 0.11 14.25 12.89
N ARG A 81 0.90 13.22 12.56
CA ARG A 81 1.43 12.97 11.20
C ARG A 81 0.65 11.87 10.46
N ARG A 82 -0.39 11.31 11.09
CA ARG A 82 -1.02 10.05 10.72
C ARG A 82 -2.50 10.25 10.40
N TRP A 83 -2.83 11.35 9.74
CA TRP A 83 -4.20 11.68 9.37
C TRP A 83 -4.43 11.54 7.88
N GLY A 84 -5.56 10.98 7.50
CA GLY A 84 -5.91 10.76 6.09
C GLY A 84 -7.41 10.81 5.85
N THR A 85 -7.80 10.68 4.60
CA THR A 85 -9.18 10.34 4.25
C THR A 85 -9.45 8.89 4.66
N THR A 86 -10.70 8.56 5.02
CA THR A 86 -11.12 7.18 5.30
C THR A 86 -10.74 6.25 4.16
N ARG A 87 -10.88 6.71 2.91
CA ARG A 87 -10.46 5.95 1.72
C ARG A 87 -8.97 5.64 1.70
N LEU A 88 -8.11 6.60 2.05
CA LEU A 88 -6.67 6.35 2.13
C LEU A 88 -6.37 5.28 3.18
N LEU A 89 -6.96 5.41 4.37
CA LEU A 89 -6.72 4.44 5.45
C LEU A 89 -7.19 3.04 5.07
N SER A 90 -8.38 2.91 4.47
CA SER A 90 -8.89 1.63 3.99
C SER A 90 -7.99 0.97 2.95
N VAL A 91 -7.42 1.73 2.00
CA VAL A 91 -6.49 1.17 1.01
C VAL A 91 -5.19 0.69 1.67
N LEU A 92 -4.67 1.44 2.65
CA LEU A 92 -3.46 1.03 3.38
C LEU A 92 -3.68 -0.26 4.17
N GLU A 93 -4.82 -0.37 4.86
CA GLU A 93 -5.19 -1.56 5.62
C GLU A 93 -5.44 -2.77 4.72
N GLN A 94 -6.12 -2.57 3.57
CA GLN A 94 -6.34 -3.62 2.58
C GLN A 94 -5.00 -4.17 2.06
N VAL A 95 -4.10 -3.30 1.61
CA VAL A 95 -2.78 -3.72 1.09
C VAL A 95 -1.96 -4.44 2.17
N ALA A 96 -2.03 -3.98 3.43
CA ALA A 96 -1.35 -4.63 4.54
C ALA A 96 -1.93 -6.04 4.80
N ALA A 97 -3.26 -6.19 4.81
CA ALA A 97 -3.94 -7.46 5.02
C ALA A 97 -3.67 -8.45 3.88
N GLU A 98 -3.83 -8.04 2.63
CA GLU A 98 -3.58 -8.90 1.46
C GLU A 98 -2.14 -9.43 1.46
N ARG A 99 -1.16 -8.58 1.80
CA ARG A 99 0.24 -9.02 1.90
C ARG A 99 0.45 -10.05 3.01
N ALA A 100 -0.18 -9.87 4.17
CA ALA A 100 -0.07 -10.80 5.29
C ALA A 100 -0.78 -12.14 5.00
N LEU A 101 -1.85 -12.13 4.21
CA LEU A 101 -2.53 -13.34 3.77
C LEU A 101 -1.67 -14.15 2.77
N ASP A 102 -0.99 -13.48 1.85
CA ASP A 102 -0.14 -14.13 0.86
C ASP A 102 1.20 -14.63 1.45
N ASP A 103 1.70 -13.97 2.49
CA ASP A 103 2.90 -14.36 3.23
C ASP A 103 2.69 -14.14 4.74
N PRO A 104 2.20 -15.15 5.48
CA PRO A 104 1.97 -15.06 6.92
C PRO A 104 3.23 -14.81 7.75
N ALA A 105 4.42 -15.05 7.19
CA ALA A 105 5.70 -14.78 7.85
C ALA A 105 6.20 -13.34 7.60
N ALA A 106 5.51 -12.59 6.74
CA ALA A 106 5.89 -11.23 6.41
C ALA A 106 5.79 -10.31 7.64
N PRO A 107 6.79 -9.44 7.90
CA PRO A 107 6.67 -8.46 8.97
C PRO A 107 5.54 -7.46 8.69
N PRO A 108 4.95 -6.81 9.71
CA PRO A 108 3.91 -5.79 9.52
C PRO A 108 4.33 -4.71 8.54
N LEU A 109 3.38 -4.20 7.75
CA LEU A 109 3.61 -3.07 6.86
C LEU A 109 3.98 -1.82 7.67
N LEU A 110 5.04 -1.12 7.29
CA LEU A 110 5.46 0.10 7.97
C LEU A 110 4.89 1.34 7.26
N ILE A 111 3.95 2.02 7.93
CA ILE A 111 3.29 3.23 7.42
C ILE A 111 3.94 4.46 8.04
N GLY A 112 4.49 5.32 7.19
CA GLY A 112 5.17 6.55 7.55
C GLY A 112 4.21 7.73 7.73
N ASP A 113 4.52 8.84 7.07
CA ASP A 113 3.70 10.04 7.14
C ASP A 113 2.49 9.96 6.22
N LEU A 114 1.35 10.38 6.76
CA LEU A 114 0.14 10.69 6.02
C LEU A 114 0.04 12.22 5.94
N SER A 115 -1.11 12.81 6.22
CA SER A 115 -1.30 14.25 6.39
C SER A 115 -1.31 14.67 7.86
N ARG A 116 -1.30 15.99 8.06
CA ARG A 116 -1.63 16.65 9.34
C ARG A 116 -3.15 16.59 9.60
N PRO A 117 -3.64 16.84 10.84
CA PRO A 117 -5.06 16.62 11.19
C PRO A 117 -6.07 17.35 10.29
N HIS A 118 -5.71 18.55 9.85
CA HIS A 118 -6.53 19.36 8.93
C HIS A 118 -5.83 19.58 7.57
N GLY A 119 -4.80 18.79 7.28
CA GLY A 119 -3.98 18.97 6.09
C GLY A 119 -3.08 20.22 6.16
N GLY A 120 -2.92 20.89 5.02
CA GLY A 120 -2.10 22.09 4.88
C GLY A 120 -0.60 21.83 4.84
N ALA A 121 0.18 22.90 4.74
CA ALA A 121 1.63 22.83 4.55
C ALA A 121 2.33 21.85 5.50
N PHE A 122 3.18 20.98 4.94
CA PHE A 122 3.88 19.93 5.69
C PHE A 122 5.39 19.94 5.42
N GLY A 123 5.96 21.12 5.14
CA GLY A 123 7.38 21.29 4.80
C GLY A 123 8.36 21.22 5.99
N LYS A 124 9.60 21.67 5.76
CA LYS A 124 10.77 21.51 6.66
C LYS A 124 10.56 21.89 8.12
N ARG A 125 9.68 22.85 8.42
CA ARG A 125 9.35 23.25 9.81
C ARG A 125 8.76 22.10 10.65
N TYR A 126 8.37 21.00 10.01
CA TYR A 126 7.78 19.81 10.64
C TYR A 126 8.77 18.62 10.73
N GLY A 127 10.05 18.83 10.39
CA GLY A 127 11.15 17.87 10.54
C GLY A 127 11.72 17.37 9.21
N GLY A 128 13.01 17.02 9.22
CA GLY A 128 13.72 16.45 8.07
C GLY A 128 13.73 17.37 6.85
N LEU A 129 13.61 16.80 5.65
CA LEU A 129 13.45 17.55 4.41
C LEU A 129 12.04 18.15 4.24
N GLY A 130 11.09 17.71 5.08
CA GLY A 130 9.68 18.04 4.95
C GLY A 130 9.04 17.44 3.69
N HIS A 131 7.74 17.67 3.57
CA HIS A 131 6.92 17.20 2.47
C HIS A 131 6.51 18.33 1.55
N ALA A 132 6.71 18.13 0.25
CA ALA A 132 6.16 19.01 -0.79
C ALA A 132 4.65 18.78 -1.00
N SER A 133 4.13 17.62 -0.56
CA SER A 133 2.71 17.27 -0.63
C SER A 133 2.16 16.83 0.74
N HIS A 134 1.30 15.81 0.84
CA HIS A 134 0.67 15.36 2.09
C HIS A 134 -0.25 16.41 2.75
N GLN A 135 -0.84 17.29 1.94
CA GLN A 135 -1.63 18.40 2.48
C GLN A 135 -3.14 18.14 2.48
N ASN A 136 -3.64 17.08 1.84
CA ASN A 136 -5.08 16.86 1.67
C ASN A 136 -5.57 15.45 2.05
N GLY A 137 -4.75 14.61 2.66
CA GLY A 137 -5.17 13.28 3.14
C GLY A 137 -5.24 12.18 2.07
N LEU A 138 -4.55 12.35 0.94
CA LEU A 138 -4.47 11.36 -0.15
C LEU A 138 -3.07 10.77 -0.37
N ASP A 139 -2.08 11.21 0.40
CA ASP A 139 -0.68 10.78 0.31
C ASP A 139 -0.29 9.94 1.52
N ALA A 140 0.52 8.91 1.31
CA ALA A 140 1.14 8.11 2.36
C ALA A 140 2.56 7.68 1.97
N ASP A 141 3.49 7.79 2.92
CA ASP A 141 4.78 7.10 2.83
C ASP A 141 4.64 5.68 3.36
N VAL A 142 5.13 4.69 2.61
CA VAL A 142 5.10 3.27 3.00
C VAL A 142 6.49 2.68 2.82
N TYR A 143 7.08 2.22 3.92
CA TYR A 143 8.46 1.76 3.95
C TYR A 143 8.62 0.37 3.34
N TYR A 144 9.70 0.17 2.59
CA TYR A 144 9.95 -1.13 1.97
C TYR A 144 10.37 -2.17 3.03
N PRO A 145 9.89 -3.42 2.91
CA PRO A 145 10.33 -4.51 3.78
C PRO A 145 11.84 -4.74 3.70
N ARG A 146 12.44 -5.12 4.83
CA ARG A 146 13.85 -5.49 4.90
C ARG A 146 14.05 -6.98 4.62
N ARG A 147 15.20 -7.32 4.03
CA ARG A 147 15.60 -8.72 3.76
C ARG A 147 15.79 -9.56 5.02
N ASP A 148 16.10 -8.92 6.14
CA ASP A 148 16.29 -9.59 7.43
C ASP A 148 14.98 -9.75 8.22
N GLY A 149 13.84 -9.36 7.64
CA GLY A 149 12.53 -9.49 8.25
C GLY A 149 12.29 -8.56 9.44
N LEU A 150 13.24 -7.70 9.80
CA LEU A 150 13.05 -6.78 10.92
C LEU A 150 11.98 -5.73 10.58
N PRO A 151 11.05 -5.43 11.50
CA PRO A 151 10.01 -4.41 11.29
C PRO A 151 10.58 -3.00 11.51
N LEU A 152 11.62 -2.65 10.75
CA LEU A 152 12.31 -1.35 10.76
C LEU A 152 12.42 -0.82 9.33
N ALA A 153 12.50 0.50 9.17
CA ALA A 153 12.85 1.08 7.88
C ALA A 153 14.27 0.65 7.45
N ALA A 154 14.46 0.42 6.15
CA ALA A 154 15.81 0.29 5.58
C ALA A 154 16.55 1.65 5.66
N TYR A 155 17.83 1.67 6.04
CA TYR A 155 18.63 2.89 5.98
C TYR A 155 19.48 2.99 4.71
N LYS A 156 19.63 1.87 3.98
CA LYS A 156 20.31 1.81 2.68
C LYS A 156 19.62 0.82 1.74
N PRO A 157 19.71 1.02 0.41
CA PRO A 157 19.05 0.16 -0.57
C PRO A 157 19.40 -1.32 -0.47
N SER A 158 20.60 -1.67 -0.01
CA SER A 158 21.04 -3.06 0.10
C SER A 158 20.29 -3.86 1.18
N GLN A 159 19.59 -3.19 2.09
CA GLN A 159 18.78 -3.84 3.13
C GLN A 159 17.36 -4.15 2.66
N VAL A 160 16.90 -3.50 1.59
CA VAL A 160 15.55 -3.67 1.08
C VAL A 160 15.41 -5.03 0.42
N ASP A 161 14.36 -5.77 0.80
CA ASP A 161 13.90 -6.90 0.00
C ASP A 161 13.25 -6.35 -1.27
N ARG A 162 13.96 -6.51 -2.39
CA ARG A 162 13.52 -5.96 -3.68
C ARG A 162 12.28 -6.65 -4.22
N ARG A 163 12.10 -7.94 -3.92
CA ARG A 163 10.93 -8.70 -4.37
C ARG A 163 9.70 -8.22 -3.59
N ALA A 164 9.81 -8.14 -2.27
CA ALA A 164 8.72 -7.64 -1.43
C ALA A 164 8.42 -6.15 -1.68
N ALA A 165 9.44 -5.34 -2.00
CA ALA A 165 9.25 -3.95 -2.40
C ALA A 165 8.49 -3.82 -3.74
N GLN A 166 8.80 -4.68 -4.72
CA GLN A 166 8.08 -4.69 -6.00
C GLN A 166 6.63 -5.16 -5.82
N ASP A 167 6.40 -6.21 -5.04
CA ASP A 167 5.05 -6.68 -4.68
C ASP A 167 4.21 -5.54 -4.07
N LEU A 168 4.80 -4.75 -3.16
CA LEU A 168 4.10 -3.61 -2.57
C LEU A 168 3.73 -2.53 -3.61
N VAL A 169 4.62 -2.24 -4.57
CA VAL A 169 4.32 -1.34 -5.69
C VAL A 169 3.15 -1.88 -6.52
N ASP A 170 3.18 -3.16 -6.86
CA ASP A 170 2.15 -3.80 -7.68
C ASP A 170 0.78 -3.77 -7.00
N ARG A 171 0.72 -4.01 -5.68
CA ARG A 171 -0.52 -3.91 -4.89
C ARG A 171 -1.11 -2.50 -4.88
N PHE A 172 -0.30 -1.47 -4.69
CA PHE A 172 -0.82 -0.09 -4.75
C PHE A 172 -1.27 0.31 -6.16
N VAL A 173 -0.61 -0.19 -7.20
CA VAL A 173 -1.08 -0.02 -8.59
C VAL A 173 -2.43 -0.71 -8.79
N ALA A 174 -2.58 -1.95 -8.33
CA ALA A 174 -3.82 -2.71 -8.39
C ALA A 174 -4.96 -2.05 -7.59
N ALA A 175 -4.65 -1.46 -6.43
CA ALA A 175 -5.57 -0.68 -5.61
C ALA A 175 -5.96 0.68 -6.23
N GLY A 176 -5.50 0.98 -7.45
CA GLY A 176 -5.94 2.15 -8.21
C GLY A 176 -5.23 3.45 -7.82
N ALA A 177 -4.00 3.37 -7.29
CA ALA A 177 -3.16 4.54 -7.04
C ALA A 177 -3.11 5.47 -8.26
N GLN A 178 -3.15 6.78 -8.00
CA GLN A 178 -2.86 7.79 -9.01
C GLN A 178 -1.37 7.78 -9.34
N TYR A 179 -0.55 7.77 -8.29
CA TYR A 179 0.90 7.70 -8.39
C TYR A 179 1.47 6.79 -7.31
N VAL A 180 2.58 6.13 -7.66
CA VAL A 180 3.48 5.46 -6.74
C VAL A 180 4.88 5.98 -7.06
N PHE A 181 5.42 6.84 -6.22
CA PHE A 181 6.77 7.35 -6.39
C PHE A 181 7.77 6.42 -5.71
N VAL A 182 8.80 6.03 -6.45
CA VAL A 182 9.83 5.09 -6.01
C VAL A 182 11.23 5.69 -6.18
N GLY A 183 12.19 5.18 -5.43
CA GLY A 183 13.58 5.60 -5.51
C GLY A 183 14.31 5.06 -6.73
N THR A 184 15.45 5.67 -7.03
CA THR A 184 16.33 5.30 -8.16
C THR A 184 17.11 4.00 -7.93
N ALA A 185 17.34 3.61 -6.67
CA ALA A 185 18.32 2.58 -6.32
C ALA A 185 17.81 1.14 -6.42
N LEU A 186 16.49 0.94 -6.42
CA LEU A 186 15.89 -0.39 -6.32
C LEU A 186 15.45 -0.95 -7.69
N GLY A 187 15.31 -0.10 -8.71
CA GLY A 187 14.87 -0.51 -10.04
C GLY A 187 13.42 -1.00 -10.09
N LEU A 188 12.57 -0.54 -9.17
CA LEU A 188 11.14 -0.88 -9.10
C LEU A 188 10.39 -0.34 -10.32
N ARG A 189 9.39 -1.08 -10.80
CA ARG A 189 8.72 -0.82 -12.08
C ARG A 189 7.20 -0.89 -11.95
N GLY A 190 6.51 -0.40 -12.98
CA GLY A 190 5.07 -0.51 -13.16
C GLY A 190 4.60 0.39 -14.31
N PRO A 191 3.29 0.63 -14.47
CA PRO A 191 2.77 1.48 -15.54
C PRO A 191 3.38 2.89 -15.45
N ARG A 192 4.02 3.36 -16.55
CA ARG A 192 4.84 4.60 -16.55
C ARG A 192 4.09 5.88 -16.13
N ARG A 193 2.76 5.90 -16.24
CA ARG A 193 1.93 7.03 -15.80
C ARG A 193 1.61 7.02 -14.31
N VAL A 194 1.76 5.87 -13.65
CA VAL A 194 1.46 5.64 -12.23
C VAL A 194 2.76 5.52 -11.43
N VAL A 195 3.67 4.63 -11.84
CA VAL A 195 4.94 4.42 -11.14
C VAL A 195 5.99 5.38 -11.69
N GLN A 196 6.47 6.29 -10.85
CA GLN A 196 7.39 7.35 -11.23
C GLN A 196 8.60 7.38 -10.30
N VAL A 197 9.76 7.75 -10.83
CA VAL A 197 10.98 7.84 -10.03
C VAL A 197 11.06 9.22 -9.38
N LEU A 198 11.33 9.25 -8.08
CA LEU A 198 11.51 10.48 -7.31
C LEU A 198 12.72 10.35 -6.38
N ALA A 199 13.54 11.40 -6.34
CA ALA A 199 14.70 11.45 -5.44
C ALA A 199 14.27 11.29 -3.97
N HIS A 200 15.14 10.73 -3.14
CA HIS A 200 14.92 10.50 -1.70
C HIS A 200 13.88 9.42 -1.31
N HIS A 201 13.46 8.56 -2.25
CA HIS A 201 12.48 7.47 -2.00
C HIS A 201 13.13 6.07 -2.05
N ASN A 202 14.37 5.94 -1.57
CA ASN A 202 15.12 4.68 -1.68
C ASN A 202 14.81 3.67 -0.54
N ASP A 203 14.15 4.12 0.52
CA ASP A 203 13.74 3.34 1.70
C ASP A 203 12.22 3.21 1.85
N HIS A 204 11.45 3.97 1.09
CA HIS A 204 9.99 3.94 1.06
C HIS A 204 9.46 4.23 -0.34
N LEU A 205 8.21 3.83 -0.60
CA LEU A 205 7.41 4.40 -1.67
C LEU A 205 6.53 5.51 -1.11
N HIS A 206 6.22 6.49 -1.96
CA HIS A 206 5.15 7.46 -1.70
C HIS A 206 3.96 7.07 -2.58
N VAL A 207 2.83 6.74 -1.98
CA VAL A 207 1.58 6.48 -2.72
C VAL A 207 0.67 7.71 -2.67
N ARG A 208 0.06 8.03 -3.81
CA ARG A 208 -1.01 9.02 -3.92
C ARG A 208 -2.27 8.40 -4.51
N LEU A 209 -3.40 8.59 -3.85
CA LEU A 209 -4.71 8.20 -4.40
C LEU A 209 -5.32 9.31 -5.26
N ARG A 210 -6.16 8.92 -6.22
CA ARG A 210 -7.02 9.88 -6.95
C ARG A 210 -8.00 10.49 -5.95
N PRO A 211 -8.39 11.77 -6.11
CA PRO A 211 -9.51 12.33 -5.36
C PRO A 211 -10.80 11.49 -5.56
N GLY A 212 -11.63 11.40 -4.53
CA GLY A 212 -12.96 10.77 -4.65
C GLY A 212 -13.96 11.67 -5.36
N ALA A 213 -15.14 11.15 -5.69
CA ALA A 213 -16.24 11.99 -6.18
C ALA A 213 -16.61 13.04 -5.10
N GLY A 214 -16.61 14.33 -5.47
CA GLY A 214 -16.90 15.44 -4.55
C GLY A 214 -15.70 16.05 -3.80
N ALA A 215 -14.47 15.73 -4.23
CA ALA A 215 -13.22 16.35 -3.79
C ALA A 215 -12.82 17.57 -4.63
#